data_AF-A0A7J9GWZ8-F1
#
_entry.id   AF-A0A7J9GWZ8-F1
#
_cell.length_a   1.000
_cell.length_b   1.000
_cell.length_c   1.000
_cell.angle_alpha   90.00
_cell.angle_beta   90.00
_cell.angle_gamma   90.00
#
_symmetry.space_group_name_H-M   'P 1'
#
loop_
_entity.id
_entity.type
_entity.pdbx_description
1 polymer ?
#
loop_
_entity_poly.entity_id
_entity_poly.type
_entity_poly.pdbx_seq_one_letter_code
_entity_poly.pdbx_strand_id
1 'polypeptide(L)'
;MVTLVVATSADPASIGPASSLLAMPGWHPGPSLQDAASYTNKEVRLIKLDKRLVVENHLDKRWEEATGETVDDVVFLSKHVASSNRPALTIHPIGTPHLREGEALTAGGKPGWAAPPNPRIGPWFRLLKNIANSHNLVPEFEVIQRNTLLLYNCIHCSRN
;
A
#
# COMPACT_ATOMS: atom_id res chain seq x y z
N MET A 1 1.41 -18.40 4.13
CA MET A 1 1.54 -16.95 4.41
C MET A 1 1.15 -16.21 3.15
N VAL A 2 0.47 -15.06 3.29
CA VAL A 2 -0.07 -14.30 2.15
C VAL A 2 0.41 -12.85 2.16
N THR A 3 0.44 -12.22 0.99
CA THR A 3 0.63 -10.78 0.84
C THR A 3 -0.72 -10.13 0.53
N LEU A 4 -1.09 -9.13 1.32
CA LEU A 4 -2.27 -8.32 1.05
C LEU A 4 -1.87 -7.14 0.15
N VAL A 5 -2.51 -7.01 -1.00
CA VAL A 5 -2.52 -5.80 -1.81
C VAL A 5 -3.83 -5.09 -1.51
N VAL A 6 -3.77 -3.80 -1.20
CA VAL A 6 -4.92 -3.03 -0.72
C VAL A 6 -5.15 -1.86 -1.65
N ALA A 7 -6.38 -1.75 -2.13
CA ALA A 7 -6.84 -0.65 -2.96
C ALA A 7 -8.13 -0.07 -2.38
N THR A 8 -8.40 1.20 -2.66
CA THR A 8 -9.66 1.83 -2.26
C THR A 8 -10.34 2.56 -3.41
N SER A 9 -11.67 2.53 -3.46
CA SER A 9 -12.46 3.37 -4.36
C SER A 9 -12.40 4.86 -3.99
N ALA A 10 -12.02 5.19 -2.75
CA ALA A 10 -11.83 6.57 -2.27
C ALA A 10 -10.53 7.23 -2.78
N ASP A 11 -9.69 6.50 -3.52
CA ASP A 11 -8.45 7.01 -4.10
C ASP A 11 -8.35 6.61 -5.58
N PRO A 12 -8.53 7.57 -6.51
CA PRO A 12 -8.49 7.31 -7.95
C PRO A 12 -7.19 6.63 -8.42
N ALA A 13 -6.06 6.89 -7.76
CA ALA A 13 -4.78 6.28 -8.13
C ALA A 13 -4.69 4.79 -7.76
N SER A 14 -5.61 4.29 -6.92
CA SER A 14 -5.70 2.87 -6.57
C SER A 14 -6.49 2.07 -7.61
N ILE A 15 -7.48 2.70 -8.25
CA ILE A 15 -8.49 2.01 -9.08
C ILE A 15 -7.85 1.37 -10.30
N GLY A 16 -7.03 2.14 -11.03
CA GLY A 16 -6.35 1.66 -12.24
C GLY A 16 -5.45 0.46 -11.96
N PRO A 17 -4.46 0.57 -11.07
CA PRO A 17 -3.57 -0.54 -10.72
C PRO A 17 -4.30 -1.78 -10.20
N ALA A 18 -5.33 -1.61 -9.36
CA ALA A 18 -6.12 -2.74 -8.87
C ALA A 18 -6.90 -3.45 -9.99
N SER A 19 -7.46 -2.68 -10.93
CA SER A 19 -8.18 -3.23 -12.08
C SER A 19 -7.25 -3.96 -13.04
N SER A 20 -6.07 -3.38 -13.32
CA SER A 20 -5.03 -4.04 -14.12
C SER A 20 -4.54 -5.33 -13.49
N LEU A 21 -4.40 -5.35 -12.15
CA LEU A 21 -4.03 -6.56 -11.42
C LEU A 21 -5.10 -7.65 -11.58
N LEU A 22 -6.38 -7.32 -11.37
CA LEU A 22 -7.50 -8.26 -11.51
C LEU A 22 -7.72 -8.77 -12.95
N ALA A 23 -7.32 -7.98 -13.96
CA ALA A 23 -7.38 -8.39 -15.36
C ALA A 23 -6.35 -9.47 -15.72
N MET A 24 -5.34 -9.70 -14.87
CA MET A 24 -4.40 -10.81 -15.05
C MET A 24 -5.09 -12.17 -14.79
N PRO A 25 -4.63 -13.25 -15.42
CA PRO A 25 -5.20 -14.58 -15.16
C PRO A 25 -4.94 -15.06 -13.72
N GLY A 26 -5.86 -15.89 -13.20
CA GLY A 26 -5.72 -16.58 -11.91
C GLY A 26 -6.35 -15.86 -10.71
N TRP A 27 -7.02 -14.73 -10.91
CA TRP A 27 -7.82 -14.09 -9.87
C TRP A 27 -9.20 -14.71 -9.75
N HIS A 28 -9.60 -14.98 -8.50
CA HIS A 28 -10.92 -15.51 -8.16
C HIS A 28 -11.50 -14.71 -6.99
N PRO A 29 -12.82 -14.68 -6.80
CA PRO A 29 -13.43 -14.11 -5.59
C PRO A 29 -12.82 -14.73 -4.32
N GLY A 30 -12.54 -13.89 -3.33
CA GLY A 30 -12.02 -14.30 -2.03
C GLY A 30 -13.03 -14.14 -0.90
N PRO A 31 -12.63 -14.46 0.34
CA PRO A 31 -13.47 -14.25 1.51
C PRO A 31 -13.74 -12.75 1.71
N SER A 32 -14.99 -12.38 1.98
CA SER A 32 -15.29 -10.98 2.30
C SER A 32 -14.68 -10.61 3.66
N LEU A 33 -13.98 -9.47 3.72
CA LEU A 33 -13.47 -8.93 4.97
C LEU A 33 -14.37 -7.78 5.40
N GLN A 34 -15.32 -8.06 6.28
CA GLN A 34 -16.40 -7.12 6.62
C GLN A 34 -17.16 -6.71 5.33
N ASP A 35 -17.19 -5.42 5.01
CA ASP A 35 -17.83 -4.86 3.81
C ASP A 35 -16.89 -4.84 2.59
N ALA A 36 -15.64 -5.28 2.74
CA ALA A 36 -14.64 -5.23 1.68
C ALA A 36 -14.67 -6.48 0.79
N ALA A 37 -14.77 -6.25 -0.53
CA ALA A 37 -14.58 -7.31 -1.50
C ALA A 37 -13.11 -7.73 -1.53
N SER A 38 -12.84 -9.03 -1.53
CA SER A 38 -11.49 -9.55 -1.71
C SER A 38 -11.41 -10.51 -2.89
N TYR A 39 -10.18 -10.68 -3.38
CA TYR A 39 -9.86 -11.55 -4.50
C TYR A 39 -8.57 -12.31 -4.17
N THR A 40 -8.46 -13.54 -4.67
CA THR A 40 -7.35 -14.44 -4.39
C THR A 40 -6.62 -14.83 -5.66
N ASN A 41 -5.29 -14.84 -5.60
CA ASN A 41 -4.42 -15.41 -6.62
C ASN A 41 -3.14 -15.93 -5.95
N LYS A 42 -2.99 -17.26 -5.85
CA LYS A 42 -1.88 -17.94 -5.16
C LYS A 42 -1.65 -17.42 -3.74
N GLU A 43 -0.50 -16.83 -3.43
CA GLU A 43 -0.18 -16.24 -2.11
C GLU A 43 -0.55 -14.75 -2.01
N VAL A 44 -1.18 -14.15 -3.03
CA VAL A 44 -1.57 -12.73 -3.05
C VAL A 44 -3.08 -12.59 -2.85
N ARG A 45 -3.48 -11.65 -2.01
CA ARG A 45 -4.87 -11.26 -1.79
C ARG A 45 -5.04 -9.81 -2.20
N LEU A 46 -6.02 -9.48 -3.03
CA LEU A 46 -6.38 -8.09 -3.31
C LEU A 46 -7.62 -7.76 -2.48
N ILE A 47 -7.52 -6.74 -1.63
CA ILE A 47 -8.64 -6.21 -0.84
C ILE A 47 -9.04 -4.87 -1.44
N LYS A 48 -10.32 -4.75 -1.80
CA LYS A 48 -10.93 -3.50 -2.29
C LYS A 48 -11.80 -2.90 -1.20
N LEU A 49 -11.39 -1.74 -0.71
CA LEU A 49 -12.08 -0.96 0.30
C LEU A 49 -12.88 0.17 -0.33
N ASP A 50 -13.91 0.63 0.37
CA ASP A 50 -14.64 1.85 0.00
C ASP A 50 -14.29 3.06 0.86
N LYS A 51 -13.52 2.83 1.92
CA LYS A 51 -13.08 3.85 2.88
C LYS A 51 -11.67 4.30 2.57
N ARG A 52 -11.31 5.49 3.05
CA ARG A 52 -9.94 6.02 2.91
C ARG A 52 -8.96 5.10 3.63
N LEU A 53 -7.86 4.75 2.99
CA LEU A 53 -6.84 3.90 3.61
C LEU A 53 -6.28 4.52 4.91
N VAL A 54 -6.26 5.85 5.01
CA VAL A 54 -5.78 6.57 6.22
C VAL A 54 -6.47 6.19 7.52
N VAL A 55 -7.63 5.54 7.50
CA VAL A 55 -8.33 5.09 8.73
C VAL A 55 -8.25 3.57 8.94
N GLU A 56 -7.58 2.86 8.04
CA GLU A 56 -7.50 1.41 8.06
C GLU A 56 -6.36 0.94 8.96
N ASN A 57 -6.71 0.62 10.20
CA ASN A 57 -5.79 0.06 11.19
C ASN A 57 -5.85 -1.48 11.19
N HIS A 58 -4.72 -2.12 11.46
CA HIS A 58 -4.63 -3.54 11.78
C HIS A 58 -5.30 -4.46 10.73
N LEU A 59 -5.19 -4.09 9.46
CA LEU A 59 -5.82 -4.84 8.36
C LEU A 59 -5.26 -6.27 8.27
N ASP A 60 -3.96 -6.41 8.52
CA ASP A 60 -3.26 -7.69 8.68
C ASP A 60 -3.94 -8.57 9.73
N LYS A 61 -4.10 -8.07 10.96
CA LYS A 61 -4.71 -8.83 12.07
C LYS A 61 -6.16 -9.21 11.77
N ARG A 62 -6.95 -8.26 11.25
CA ARG A 62 -8.34 -8.53 10.88
C ARG A 62 -8.46 -9.60 9.80
N TRP A 63 -7.53 -9.64 8.84
CA TRP A 63 -7.48 -10.69 7.84
C TRP A 63 -7.14 -12.04 8.46
N GLU A 64 -6.10 -12.08 9.30
CA GLU A 64 -5.67 -13.30 10.00
C GLU A 64 -6.81 -13.87 10.85
N GLU A 65 -7.52 -13.03 11.60
CA GLU A 65 -8.67 -13.42 12.43
C GLU A 65 -9.84 -13.94 11.59
N ALA A 66 -10.15 -13.29 10.47
CA ALA A 66 -11.31 -13.64 9.64
C ALA A 66 -11.10 -14.89 8.79
N THR A 67 -9.85 -15.19 8.40
CA THR A 67 -9.55 -16.22 7.39
C THR A 67 -8.67 -17.36 7.90
N GLY A 68 -7.97 -17.16 9.02
CA GLY A 68 -6.91 -18.05 9.48
C GLY A 68 -5.62 -17.99 8.65
N GLU A 69 -5.56 -17.17 7.60
CA GLU A 69 -4.36 -17.02 6.77
C GLU A 69 -3.38 -16.02 7.40
N THR A 70 -2.15 -16.47 7.70
CA THR A 70 -1.09 -15.59 8.20
C THR A 70 -0.61 -14.59 7.14
N VAL A 71 -0.50 -13.32 7.49
CA VAL A 71 -0.14 -12.21 6.59
C VAL A 71 1.35 -11.87 6.71
N ASP A 72 2.12 -12.03 5.63
CA ASP A 72 3.56 -11.68 5.56
C ASP A 72 3.80 -10.19 5.34
N ASP A 73 2.98 -9.56 4.50
CA ASP A 73 3.25 -8.24 3.95
C ASP A 73 1.95 -7.57 3.51
N VAL A 74 1.92 -6.24 3.58
CA VAL A 74 0.77 -5.44 3.16
C VAL A 74 1.24 -4.28 2.28
N VAL A 75 0.75 -4.26 1.04
CA VAL A 75 1.10 -3.29 0.01
C VAL A 75 -0.11 -2.44 -0.31
N PHE A 76 0.01 -1.14 -0.12
CA PHE A 76 -1.06 -0.19 -0.41
C PHE A 76 -0.85 0.45 -1.78
N LEU A 77 -1.86 0.36 -2.63
CA LEU A 77 -1.98 1.16 -3.83
C LEU A 77 -2.61 2.48 -3.39
N SER A 78 -1.91 3.59 -3.57
CA SER A 78 -2.36 4.91 -3.10
C SER A 78 -1.78 6.00 -3.98
N LYS A 79 -2.48 7.13 -4.07
CA LYS A 79 -1.90 8.36 -4.61
C LYS A 79 -0.79 8.83 -3.68
N HIS A 80 0.23 9.41 -4.31
CA HIS A 80 1.20 10.26 -3.65
C HIS A 80 0.87 11.72 -3.96
N VAL A 81 0.89 12.59 -2.96
CA VAL A 81 0.76 14.04 -3.16
C VAL A 81 2.11 14.67 -2.86
N ALA A 82 2.80 15.12 -3.91
CA ALA A 82 4.05 15.85 -3.79
C ALA A 82 3.80 17.35 -3.97
N SER A 83 4.52 18.17 -3.21
CA SER A 83 4.53 19.63 -3.39
C SER A 83 5.26 20.09 -4.65
N SER A 84 5.99 19.19 -5.34
CA SER A 84 6.80 19.50 -6.51
C SER A 84 5.99 19.72 -7.79
N ASN A 85 4.68 19.48 -7.79
CA ASN A 85 3.80 19.47 -8.98
C ASN A 85 4.27 18.58 -10.15
N ARG A 86 5.27 17.71 -9.91
CA ARG A 86 5.75 16.75 -10.90
C ARG A 86 5.06 15.39 -10.69
N PRO A 87 4.59 14.73 -11.75
CA PRO A 87 4.14 13.34 -11.68
C PRO A 87 5.27 12.47 -11.12
N ALA A 88 4.94 11.58 -10.19
CA ALA A 88 5.93 10.71 -9.57
C ALA A 88 5.39 9.30 -9.35
N LEU A 89 6.26 8.31 -9.59
CA LEU A 89 6.06 6.93 -9.19
C LEU A 89 6.94 6.69 -7.95
N THR A 90 6.29 6.43 -6.81
CA THR A 90 6.99 6.34 -5.53
C THR A 90 6.84 4.97 -4.88
N ILE A 91 7.84 4.63 -4.09
CA ILE A 91 7.79 3.50 -3.17
C ILE A 91 8.41 3.91 -1.85
N HIS A 92 7.76 3.58 -0.74
CA HIS A 92 8.25 3.92 0.59
C HIS A 92 7.61 3.07 1.68
N PRO A 93 8.29 2.88 2.82
CA PRO A 93 7.67 2.33 4.01
C PRO A 93 6.62 3.29 4.59
N ILE A 94 5.76 2.74 5.44
CA ILE A 94 4.68 3.47 6.12
C ILE A 94 5.10 3.78 7.54
N GLY A 95 4.86 5.00 8.01
CA GLY A 95 5.12 5.37 9.40
C GLY A 95 5.19 6.87 9.64
N THR A 96 5.16 7.22 10.91
CA THR A 96 5.35 8.57 11.46
C THR A 96 6.41 8.56 12.56
N PRO A 97 7.65 8.08 12.30
CA PRO A 97 8.68 7.96 13.33
C PRO A 97 9.18 9.31 13.85
N HIS A 98 8.93 10.38 13.09
CA HIS A 98 9.36 11.74 13.42
C HIS A 98 8.43 12.45 14.41
N LEU A 99 7.18 11.99 14.57
CA LEU A 99 6.21 12.62 15.46
C LEU A 99 6.35 12.08 16.88
N ARG A 100 6.20 12.93 17.90
CA ARG A 100 6.14 12.53 19.31
C ARG A 100 4.71 12.32 19.78
N GLU A 101 4.57 11.62 20.90
CA GLU A 101 3.26 11.48 21.56
C GLU A 101 2.69 12.87 21.90
N GLY A 102 1.41 13.07 21.59
CA GLY A 102 0.72 14.36 21.73
C GLY A 102 0.83 15.30 20.51
N GLU A 103 1.69 15.01 19.53
CA GLU A 103 1.70 15.74 18.26
C GLU A 103 0.53 15.33 17.36
N ALA A 104 -0.02 16.29 16.62
CA ALA A 104 -1.15 16.06 15.74
C ALA A 104 -0.77 15.17 14.55
N LEU A 105 -1.54 14.09 14.35
CA LEU A 105 -1.42 13.25 13.17
C LEU A 105 -2.19 13.89 12.01
N THR A 106 -1.49 14.20 10.92
CA THR A 106 -2.11 14.76 9.71
C THR A 106 -2.60 13.69 8.74
N ALA A 107 -2.06 12.46 8.83
CA ALA A 107 -2.34 11.38 7.89
C ALA A 107 -2.46 10.01 8.58
N GLY A 108 -3.10 9.99 9.76
CA GLY A 108 -3.28 8.76 10.53
C GLY A 108 -1.97 8.23 11.12
N GLY A 109 -2.02 7.05 11.76
CA GLY A 109 -0.84 6.38 12.27
C GLY A 109 -0.74 6.39 13.79
N LYS A 110 0.45 6.07 14.29
CA LYS A 110 0.84 6.22 15.69
C LYS A 110 2.12 7.04 15.74
N PRO A 111 2.20 8.13 16.53
CA PRO A 111 3.44 8.88 16.67
C PRO A 111 4.59 7.97 17.13
N GLY A 112 5.79 8.23 16.62
CA GLY A 112 6.99 7.46 16.97
C GLY A 112 7.03 6.04 16.39
N TRP A 113 6.11 5.68 15.48
CA TRP A 113 6.04 4.34 14.90
C TRP A 113 6.38 4.32 13.41
N ALA A 114 7.03 3.23 12.97
CA ALA A 114 7.23 2.90 11.57
C ALA A 114 7.02 1.41 11.32
N ALA A 115 6.56 1.06 10.13
CA ALA A 115 6.46 -0.31 9.66
C ALA A 115 7.84 -0.97 9.66
N PRO A 116 7.92 -2.29 9.94
CA PRO A 116 9.18 -3.01 9.87
C PRO A 116 9.82 -2.90 8.47
N PRO A 117 11.15 -3.00 8.38
CA PRO A 117 11.84 -2.92 7.10
C PRO A 117 11.39 -4.07 6.18
N ASN A 118 11.00 -3.73 4.95
CA ASN A 118 10.66 -4.70 3.93
C ASN A 118 11.82 -4.84 2.93
N PRO A 119 12.52 -5.99 2.87
CA PRO A 119 13.68 -6.18 2.00
C PRO A 119 13.34 -6.10 0.51
N ARG A 120 12.05 -6.17 0.15
CA ARG A 120 11.57 -6.06 -1.24
C ARG A 120 11.55 -4.63 -1.77
N ILE A 121 11.58 -3.60 -0.91
CA ILE A 121 11.51 -2.18 -1.33
C ILE A 121 12.65 -1.82 -2.30
N GLY A 122 13.89 -2.20 -1.97
CA GLY A 122 15.05 -1.91 -2.82
C GLY A 122 14.95 -2.56 -4.21
N PRO A 123 14.73 -3.89 -4.30
CA PRO A 123 14.44 -4.57 -5.56
C PRO A 123 13.26 -3.97 -6.34
N TRP A 124 12.14 -3.67 -5.69
CA TRP A 124 10.97 -3.06 -6.32
C TRP A 124 11.26 -1.67 -6.88
N PHE A 125 12.02 -0.85 -6.15
CA PHE A 125 12.43 0.46 -6.64
C PHE A 125 13.29 0.35 -7.92
N ARG A 126 14.24 -0.59 -7.96
CA ARG A 126 15.03 -0.84 -9.17
C ARG A 126 14.17 -1.32 -10.34
N LEU A 127 13.23 -2.23 -10.07
CA LEU A 127 12.29 -2.70 -11.09
C LEU A 127 11.43 -1.56 -11.63
N LEU A 128 10.89 -0.71 -10.76
CA LEU A 128 10.08 0.43 -11.13
C LEU A 128 10.86 1.41 -12.02
N LYS A 129 12.13 1.70 -11.68
CA LYS A 129 13.01 2.51 -12.53
C LYS A 129 13.23 1.89 -13.89
N ASN A 130 13.49 0.58 -13.95
CA ASN A 130 13.70 -0.11 -15.22
C ASN A 130 12.45 -0.06 -16.11
N ILE A 131 11.27 -0.31 -15.54
CA ILE A 131 9.99 -0.22 -16.25
C ILE A 131 9.78 1.21 -16.76
N ALA A 132 9.90 2.21 -15.88
CA ALA A 132 9.71 3.61 -16.26
C ALA A 132 10.63 4.05 -17.41
N ASN A 133 11.89 3.63 -17.40
CA ASN A 133 12.82 3.89 -18.50
C ASN A 133 12.41 3.14 -19.78
N SER A 134 12.09 1.85 -19.68
CA SER A 134 11.73 1.03 -20.86
C SER A 134 10.45 1.49 -21.55
N HIS A 135 9.54 2.12 -20.81
CA HIS A 135 8.28 2.66 -21.31
C HIS A 135 8.35 4.17 -21.61
N ASN A 136 9.54 4.78 -21.60
CA ASN A 136 9.75 6.21 -21.85
C ASN A 136 8.91 7.14 -20.95
N LEU A 137 8.64 6.72 -19.71
CA LEU A 137 7.93 7.55 -18.72
C LEU A 137 8.82 8.65 -18.14
N VAL A 138 10.14 8.52 -18.27
CA VAL A 138 11.12 9.53 -17.84
C VAL A 138 11.45 10.42 -19.06
N PRO A 139 11.48 11.76 -18.93
CA PRO A 139 11.54 12.56 -17.70
C PRO A 139 10.19 13.07 -17.16
N GLU A 140 9.06 12.68 -17.77
CA GLU A 140 7.73 13.15 -17.36
C GLU A 140 7.40 12.74 -15.92
N PHE A 141 7.66 11.47 -15.57
CA PHE A 141 7.51 10.92 -14.23
C PHE A 141 8.85 10.83 -13.52
N GLU A 142 8.92 11.34 -12.29
CA GLU A 142 10.03 11.09 -11.38
C GLU A 142 9.87 9.73 -10.69
N VAL A 143 10.93 8.94 -10.62
CA VAL A 143 10.92 7.66 -9.89
C VAL A 143 11.73 7.82 -8.60
N ILE A 144 11.04 7.90 -7.46
CA ILE A 144 11.65 8.32 -6.19
C ILE A 144 11.34 7.31 -5.08
N GLN A 145 12.39 6.86 -4.38
CA GLN A 145 12.25 6.20 -3.09
C GLN A 145 12.22 7.28 -1.99
N ARG A 146 11.18 7.27 -1.15
CA ARG A 146 11.04 8.26 -0.07
C ARG A 146 11.38 7.63 1.28
N ASN A 147 11.94 8.43 2.17
CA ASN A 147 12.06 8.07 3.59
C ASN A 147 10.67 7.94 4.22
N THR A 148 10.59 7.33 5.40
CA THR A 148 9.35 7.12 6.17
C THR A 148 8.67 8.44 6.52
N LEU A 149 7.89 8.95 5.58
CA LEU A 149 7.14 10.18 5.66
C LEU A 149 5.81 9.91 4.98
N LEU A 150 4.74 9.98 5.79
CA LEU A 150 3.38 10.30 5.37
C LEU A 150 2.98 9.66 4.04
N LEU A 151 2.49 8.41 4.08
CA LEU A 151 1.40 8.13 3.15
C LEU A 151 0.27 9.07 3.56
N TYR A 152 -0.24 9.85 2.60
CA TYR A 152 -1.52 10.53 2.80
C TYR A 152 -2.69 9.55 3.01
N ASN A 153 -2.44 8.24 3.10
CA ASN A 153 -3.44 7.17 3.15
C ASN A 153 -2.79 5.79 3.45
N CYS A 154 -2.35 5.48 4.68
CA CYS A 154 -2.65 4.22 5.41
C CYS A 154 -1.80 4.00 6.66
N ILE A 155 -2.38 3.28 7.63
CA ILE A 155 -1.89 3.05 8.98
C ILE A 155 -1.47 1.59 9.21
N HIS A 156 -0.36 1.41 9.91
CA HIS A 156 -0.02 0.30 10.82
C HIS A 156 -0.49 -1.13 10.44
N CYS A 157 0.42 -1.89 9.81
CA CYS A 157 0.50 -3.33 9.98
C CYS A 157 1.51 -3.64 11.09
N SER A 158 1.08 -4.38 12.10
CA SER A 158 1.92 -4.72 13.25
C SER A 158 2.34 -6.16 13.13
N ARG A 159 3.64 -6.41 12.99
CA ARG A 159 4.24 -7.58 13.60
C ARG A 159 5.10 -7.10 14.76
N ASN A 160 4.56 -7.33 15.96
CA ASN A 160 5.04 -7.03 17.31
C ASN A 160 5.66 -5.65 17.55
#